data_AF-A0A6M8W8Y0-F1
#
_entry.id   AF-A0A6M8W8Y0-F1
#
_cell.length_a   1.000
_cell.length_b   1.000
_cell.length_c   1.000
_cell.angle_alpha   90.00
_cell.angle_beta   90.00
_cell.angle_gamma   90.00
#
_symmetry.space_group_name_H-M   'P 1'
#
loop_
_entity.id
_entity.type
_entity.pdbx_description
1 polymer ?
#
loop_
_entity_poly.entity_id
_entity_poly.type
_entity_poly.pdbx_seq_one_letter_code
_entity_poly.pdbx_strand_id
1 'polypeptide(L)'
;MERFRGLANPQWGLLPVLTLGSIVVLLLSRTRLHITGFLLAACLLAQVVAWLAFTHLQSRFLLPLLPLGATVVGLAIARLRTLAGDRPDGRGGVALLAGFVVAAQSVFVIGIYASQQGGNAGIGLPVYPAAFTDREVEDPYLSAAGWCNTRPQDDGLVLLVGDSTPLYFGPGVVYHTTYDTSPLGELLRETPADAAAIARGLRAQGIGWVLVNDSELRRLHQSGWYDPDVTPDSLRAFTDDLGGAEMVWPDERRYLVRLAPEGTP
;
A
#
# COMPACT_ATOMS: atom_id res chain seq x y z
N MET A 1 -11.44 11.15 9.58
CA MET A 1 -11.16 12.28 8.67
C MET A 1 -11.45 11.84 7.23
N GLU A 2 -12.66 12.05 6.73
CA GLU A 2 -13.07 11.64 5.36
C GLU A 2 -12.97 12.79 4.35
N ARG A 3 -11.93 13.63 4.40
CA ARG A 3 -12.12 14.96 3.81
C ARG A 3 -12.10 14.98 2.28
N PHE A 4 -11.36 14.11 1.61
CA PHE A 4 -11.32 14.08 0.13
C PHE A 4 -11.04 12.68 -0.45
N ARG A 5 -11.97 12.15 -1.26
CA ARG A 5 -11.83 10.87 -1.99
C ARG A 5 -11.99 11.08 -3.51
N GLY A 6 -11.44 10.15 -4.28
CA GLY A 6 -11.58 10.12 -5.73
C GLY A 6 -10.98 11.33 -6.43
N LEU A 7 -11.72 11.89 -7.38
CA LEU A 7 -11.32 13.06 -8.18
C LEU A 7 -11.34 14.38 -7.40
N ALA A 8 -12.01 14.42 -6.23
CA ALA A 8 -12.01 15.59 -5.34
C ALA A 8 -10.74 15.67 -4.48
N ASN A 9 -9.86 14.67 -4.55
CA ASN A 9 -8.60 14.70 -3.82
C ASN A 9 -7.70 15.84 -4.37
N PRO A 10 -7.17 16.71 -3.50
CA PRO A 10 -6.30 17.81 -3.92
C PRO A 10 -5.13 17.38 -4.81
N GLN A 11 -4.62 16.15 -4.68
CA GLN A 11 -3.50 15.63 -5.49
C GLN A 11 -3.70 15.76 -7.00
N TRP A 12 -4.95 15.85 -7.47
CA TRP A 12 -5.29 16.01 -8.89
C TRP A 12 -5.01 17.41 -9.43
N GLY A 13 -4.99 18.42 -8.56
CA GLY A 13 -4.86 19.83 -8.93
C GLY A 13 -5.85 20.27 -9.99
N LEU A 14 -5.36 20.96 -11.02
CA LEU A 14 -6.19 21.50 -12.09
C LEU A 14 -6.52 20.46 -13.16
N LEU A 15 -5.88 19.29 -13.14
CA LEU A 15 -5.95 18.31 -14.23
C LEU A 15 -7.39 17.86 -14.56
N PRO A 16 -8.29 17.55 -13.60
CA PRO A 16 -9.65 17.13 -13.94
C PRO A 16 -10.42 18.20 -14.71
N VAL A 17 -10.32 19.47 -14.28
CA VAL A 17 -10.99 20.60 -14.94
C VAL A 17 -10.40 20.85 -16.32
N LEU A 18 -9.07 20.83 -16.44
CA LEU A 18 -8.36 20.98 -17.72
C LEU A 18 -8.73 19.85 -18.69
N THR A 19 -8.84 18.62 -18.20
CA THR A 19 -9.24 17.45 -19.00
C THR A 19 -10.66 17.60 -19.52
N LEU A 20 -11.63 17.96 -18.66
CA LEU A 20 -13.01 18.18 -19.07
C LEU A 20 -13.15 19.30 -20.12
N GLY A 21 -12.50 20.45 -19.91
CA GLY A 21 -12.48 21.53 -20.89
C GLY A 21 -11.85 21.11 -22.22
N SER A 22 -10.78 20.31 -22.16
CA SER A 22 -10.09 19.79 -23.34
C SER A 22 -10.92 18.78 -24.13
N ILE A 23 -11.70 17.91 -23.45
CA ILE A 23 -12.68 17.04 -24.10
C ILE A 23 -13.69 17.87 -24.89
N VAL A 24 -14.24 18.93 -24.30
CA VAL A 24 -15.21 19.81 -24.98
C VAL A 24 -14.58 20.44 -26.23
N VAL A 25 -13.36 20.96 -26.14
CA VAL A 25 -12.64 21.52 -27.31
C VAL A 25 -12.48 20.47 -28.43
N LEU A 26 -12.12 19.23 -28.08
CA LEU A 26 -11.94 18.15 -29.05
C LEU A 26 -13.27 17.69 -29.67
N LEU A 27 -14.33 17.55 -28.87
CA LEU A 27 -15.66 17.14 -29.34
C LEU A 27 -16.32 18.19 -30.25
N LEU A 28 -16.10 19.48 -29.98
CA LEU A 28 -16.58 20.57 -30.83
C LEU A 28 -15.73 20.77 -32.10
N SER A 29 -14.60 20.06 -32.22
CA SER A 29 -13.75 20.17 -33.39
C SER A 29 -14.39 19.49 -34.61
N ARG A 30 -14.50 20.20 -35.73
CA ARG A 30 -15.05 19.65 -36.99
C ARG A 30 -14.06 18.77 -37.78
N THR A 31 -12.92 18.40 -37.20
CA THR A 31 -11.90 17.53 -37.83
C THR A 31 -11.99 16.13 -37.27
N ARG A 32 -11.27 15.14 -37.83
CA ARG A 32 -11.22 13.76 -37.31
C ARG A 32 -10.84 13.65 -35.81
N LEU A 33 -10.34 14.73 -35.21
CA LEU A 33 -10.04 14.80 -33.78
C LEU A 33 -11.28 14.66 -32.88
N HIS A 34 -12.51 14.90 -33.36
CA HIS A 34 -13.70 14.59 -32.55
C HIS A 34 -13.83 13.09 -32.27
N ILE A 35 -13.40 12.22 -33.19
CA ILE A 35 -13.39 10.77 -33.00
C ILE A 35 -12.37 10.41 -31.93
N THR A 36 -11.15 10.93 -32.04
CA THR A 36 -10.10 10.73 -31.01
C THR A 36 -10.55 11.26 -29.65
N GLY A 37 -11.15 12.46 -29.61
CA GLY A 37 -11.70 13.06 -28.40
C GLY A 37 -12.82 12.21 -27.78
N PHE A 38 -13.72 11.67 -28.60
CA PHE A 38 -14.77 10.75 -28.17
C PHE A 38 -14.19 9.46 -27.60
N LEU A 39 -13.23 8.82 -28.29
CA LEU A 39 -12.58 7.59 -27.81
C LEU A 39 -11.85 7.81 -26.48
N LEU A 40 -11.09 8.91 -26.35
CA LEU A 40 -10.42 9.25 -25.10
C LEU A 40 -11.42 9.55 -23.97
N ALA A 41 -12.51 10.28 -24.26
CA ALA A 41 -13.58 10.51 -23.29
C ALA A 41 -14.26 9.21 -22.87
N ALA A 42 -14.51 8.30 -23.79
CA ALA A 42 -15.07 6.98 -23.51
C ALA A 42 -14.13 6.14 -22.64
N CYS A 43 -12.81 6.14 -22.92
CA CYS A 43 -11.82 5.47 -22.07
C CYS A 43 -11.76 6.07 -20.66
N LEU A 44 -11.76 7.40 -20.53
CA LEU A 44 -11.79 8.08 -19.23
C LEU A 44 -13.06 7.73 -18.45
N LEU A 45 -14.22 7.72 -19.12
CA LEU A 45 -15.49 7.35 -18.51
C LEU A 45 -15.49 5.88 -18.08
N ALA A 46 -15.02 4.97 -18.93
CA ALA A 46 -14.91 3.55 -18.60
C ALA A 46 -14.00 3.32 -17.38
N GLN A 47 -12.87 4.00 -17.30
CA GLN A 47 -11.98 3.95 -16.13
C GLN A 47 -12.66 4.47 -14.86
N VAL A 48 -13.42 5.58 -14.95
CA VAL A 48 -14.18 6.10 -13.80
C VAL A 48 -15.28 5.14 -13.36
N VAL A 49 -16.00 4.53 -14.30
CA VAL A 49 -17.02 3.50 -14.00
C VAL A 49 -16.38 2.28 -13.35
N ALA A 50 -15.25 1.81 -13.88
CA ALA A 50 -14.50 0.70 -13.29
C ALA A 50 -14.03 1.03 -11.86
N TRP A 51 -13.54 2.24 -11.63
CA TRP A 51 -13.18 2.73 -10.31
C TRP A 51 -14.38 2.74 -9.33
N LEU A 52 -15.54 3.23 -9.79
CA LEU A 52 -16.77 3.24 -8.99
C LEU A 52 -17.22 1.81 -8.62
N ALA A 53 -17.06 0.85 -9.54
CA ALA A 53 -17.58 -0.51 -9.37
C ALA A 53 -16.61 -1.46 -8.64
N PHE A 54 -15.30 -1.35 -8.86
CA PHE A 54 -14.35 -2.44 -8.51
C PHE A 54 -13.31 -2.09 -7.45
N THR A 55 -13.14 -0.81 -7.08
CA THR A 55 -11.92 -0.40 -6.36
C THR A 55 -12.17 0.20 -4.98
N HIS A 56 -13.34 -0.06 -4.38
CA HIS A 56 -13.73 0.44 -3.06
C HIS A 56 -13.57 1.97 -2.92
N LEU A 57 -13.72 2.69 -4.04
CA LEU A 57 -13.60 4.17 -4.12
C LEU A 57 -12.27 4.73 -3.60
N GLN A 58 -11.20 3.94 -3.61
CA GLN A 58 -9.87 4.42 -3.19
C GLN A 58 -9.24 5.27 -4.31
N SER A 59 -8.76 6.47 -3.97
CA SER A 59 -8.23 7.45 -4.94
C SER A 59 -7.01 6.96 -5.73
N ARG A 60 -6.22 6.04 -5.17
CA ARG A 60 -5.00 5.51 -5.81
C ARG A 60 -5.27 4.78 -7.12
N PHE A 61 -6.45 4.16 -7.26
CA PHE A 61 -6.80 3.45 -8.48
C PHE A 61 -7.23 4.36 -9.63
N LEU A 62 -7.37 5.66 -9.37
CA LEU A 62 -7.58 6.66 -10.42
C LEU A 62 -6.26 7.13 -11.04
N LEU A 63 -5.08 6.89 -10.44
CA LEU A 63 -3.78 7.35 -10.95
C LEU A 63 -3.53 7.05 -12.45
N PRO A 64 -3.98 5.93 -13.03
CA PRO A 64 -3.90 5.69 -14.48
C PRO A 64 -4.61 6.73 -15.36
N LEU A 65 -5.51 7.56 -14.80
CA LEU A 65 -6.14 8.68 -15.51
C LEU A 65 -5.15 9.82 -15.80
N LEU A 66 -4.05 9.96 -15.04
CA LEU A 66 -3.08 11.05 -15.21
C LEU A 66 -2.52 11.13 -16.65
N PRO A 67 -1.92 10.06 -17.22
CA PRO A 67 -1.38 10.11 -18.59
C PRO A 67 -2.47 10.33 -19.65
N LEU A 68 -3.67 9.77 -19.46
CA LEU A 68 -4.80 9.95 -20.37
C LEU A 68 -5.29 11.41 -20.37
N GLY A 69 -5.52 11.98 -19.18
CA GLY A 69 -5.92 13.38 -19.03
C GLY A 69 -4.87 14.35 -19.60
N ALA A 70 -3.59 14.12 -19.32
CA ALA A 70 -2.50 14.91 -19.88
C ALA A 70 -2.46 14.86 -21.41
N THR A 71 -2.70 13.68 -22.00
CA THR A 71 -2.75 13.50 -23.45
C THR A 71 -3.94 14.25 -24.07
N VAL A 72 -5.11 14.20 -23.44
CA VAL A 72 -6.31 14.96 -23.87
C VAL A 72 -6.03 16.47 -23.83
N VAL A 73 -5.40 16.98 -22.77
CA VAL A 73 -5.00 18.39 -22.66
C VAL A 73 -4.00 18.78 -23.75
N GLY A 74 -2.97 17.96 -23.97
CA GLY A 74 -1.98 18.20 -25.02
C GLY A 74 -2.58 18.24 -26.43
N LEU A 75 -3.51 17.32 -26.73
CA LEU A 75 -4.23 17.28 -28.00
C LEU A 75 -5.12 18.51 -28.19
N ALA A 76 -5.80 18.98 -27.15
CA ALA A 76 -6.60 20.19 -27.23
C ALA A 76 -5.74 21.44 -27.49
N ILE A 77 -4.59 21.56 -26.82
CA ILE A 77 -3.61 22.64 -27.08
C ILE A 77 -3.08 22.55 -28.52
N ALA A 78 -2.73 21.35 -28.99
CA ALA A 78 -2.31 21.13 -30.37
C ALA A 78 -3.41 21.54 -31.37
N ARG A 79 -4.68 21.25 -31.05
CA ARG A 79 -5.81 21.70 -31.86
C ARG A 79 -5.92 23.23 -31.89
N LEU A 80 -5.82 23.90 -30.76
CA LEU A 80 -5.82 25.37 -30.71
C LEU A 80 -4.67 25.96 -31.55
N ARG A 81 -3.48 25.34 -31.52
CA ARG A 81 -2.36 25.74 -32.38
C ARG A 81 -2.68 25.60 -33.86
N THR A 82 -3.35 24.53 -34.28
CA THR A 82 -3.78 24.40 -35.69
C THR A 82 -4.82 25.45 -36.09
N LEU A 83 -5.73 25.83 -35.18
CA LEU A 83 -6.74 26.86 -35.42
C LEU A 83 -6.13 28.27 -35.53
N ALA A 84 -5.04 28.53 -34.81
CA ALA A 84 -4.28 29.78 -34.92
C ALA A 84 -3.63 29.96 -36.31
N GLY A 85 -3.47 28.87 -37.08
CA GLY A 85 -2.87 28.90 -38.43
C GLY A 85 -1.40 29.33 -38.39
N ASP A 86 -0.99 30.15 -39.36
CA ASP A 86 0.36 30.73 -39.46
C ASP A 86 0.49 32.10 -38.80
N ARG A 87 -0.56 32.60 -38.14
CA ARG A 87 -0.52 33.90 -37.47
C ARG A 87 0.47 33.84 -36.30
N PRO A 88 1.53 34.68 -36.28
CA PRO A 88 2.56 34.64 -35.25
C PRO A 88 1.97 34.90 -33.87
N ASP A 89 1.07 35.89 -33.75
CA ASP A 89 0.42 36.25 -32.49
C ASP A 89 -0.44 35.11 -31.93
N GLY A 90 -1.16 34.41 -32.81
CA GLY A 90 -1.99 33.26 -32.42
C GLY A 90 -1.15 32.07 -31.94
N ARG A 91 -0.03 31.79 -32.62
CA ARG A 91 0.91 30.75 -32.20
C ARG A 91 1.59 31.10 -30.87
N GLY A 92 2.01 32.36 -30.72
CA GLY A 92 2.56 32.89 -29.47
C GLY A 92 1.56 32.75 -28.32
N GLY A 93 0.29 33.12 -28.54
CA GLY A 93 -0.77 32.99 -27.56
C GLY A 93 -0.99 31.53 -27.10
N VAL A 94 -1.03 30.57 -28.03
CA VAL A 94 -1.19 29.15 -27.67
C VAL A 94 0.05 28.60 -26.94
N ALA A 95 1.25 29.03 -27.31
CA ALA A 95 2.47 28.65 -26.60
C ALA A 95 2.50 29.20 -25.17
N LEU A 96 2.11 30.46 -24.97
CA LEU A 96 1.97 31.07 -23.65
C LEU A 96 0.92 30.35 -22.80
N LEU A 97 -0.22 29.99 -23.38
CA LEU A 97 -1.25 29.19 -22.71
C LEU A 97 -0.70 27.82 -22.28
N ALA A 98 0.01 27.12 -23.15
CA ALA A 98 0.60 25.83 -22.84
C ALA A 98 1.61 25.92 -21.69
N GLY A 99 2.51 26.92 -21.75
CA GLY A 99 3.46 27.21 -20.69
C GLY A 99 2.77 27.53 -19.37
N PHE A 100 1.72 28.36 -19.41
CA PHE A 100 0.92 28.70 -18.23
C PHE A 100 0.23 27.48 -17.61
N VAL A 101 -0.39 26.61 -18.41
CA VAL A 101 -1.05 25.38 -17.91
C VAL A 101 -0.05 24.48 -17.19
N VAL A 102 1.13 24.26 -17.78
CA VAL A 102 2.18 23.44 -17.16
C VAL A 102 2.70 24.11 -15.88
N ALA A 103 2.97 25.42 -15.90
CA ALA A 103 3.45 26.16 -14.74
C ALA A 103 2.42 26.15 -13.60
N ALA A 104 1.14 26.42 -13.89
CA ALA A 104 0.07 26.43 -12.91
C ALA A 104 -0.13 25.05 -12.27
N GLN A 105 -0.16 23.98 -13.07
CA GLN A 105 -0.26 22.62 -12.54
C GLN A 105 0.97 22.26 -11.69
N SER A 106 2.18 22.64 -12.12
CA SER A 106 3.42 22.37 -11.37
C SER A 106 3.45 23.11 -10.04
N VAL A 107 3.13 24.41 -10.03
CA VAL A 107 3.04 25.22 -8.81
C VAL A 107 2.00 24.65 -7.85
N PHE A 108 0.86 24.19 -8.36
CA PHE A 108 -0.17 23.59 -7.52
C PHE A 108 0.31 22.30 -6.85
N VAL A 109 0.92 21.38 -7.62
CA VAL A 109 1.47 20.12 -7.09
C VAL A 109 2.60 20.39 -6.09
N ILE A 110 3.50 21.33 -6.40
CA ILE A 110 4.57 21.77 -5.48
C ILE A 110 3.97 22.36 -4.20
N GLY A 111 2.92 23.18 -4.30
CA GLY A 111 2.24 23.76 -3.14
C GLY A 111 1.57 22.71 -2.25
N ILE A 112 0.97 21.68 -2.84
CA ILE A 112 0.48 20.53 -2.08
C ILE A 112 1.62 19.81 -1.39
N TYR A 113 2.68 19.49 -2.13
CA TYR A 113 3.83 18.80 -1.56
C TYR A 113 4.46 19.61 -0.42
N ALA A 114 4.64 20.91 -0.58
CA ALA A 114 5.18 21.80 0.44
C ALA A 114 4.23 22.04 1.64
N SER A 115 2.93 21.80 1.50
CA SER A 115 1.98 21.91 2.63
C SER A 115 1.77 20.58 3.35
N GLN A 116 2.12 19.46 2.73
CA GLN A 116 2.08 18.15 3.36
C GLN A 116 3.14 18.05 4.48
N GLN A 117 2.72 17.53 5.63
CA GLN A 117 3.54 17.38 6.84
C GLN A 117 4.25 18.68 7.28
N GLY A 118 3.63 19.85 7.07
CA GLY A 118 4.22 21.14 7.47
C GLY A 118 5.49 21.51 6.72
N GLY A 119 5.64 21.07 5.46
CA GLY A 119 6.86 21.31 4.65
C GLY A 119 7.77 20.10 4.54
N ASN A 120 7.48 19.03 5.28
CA ASN A 120 8.34 17.86 5.41
C ASN A 120 7.85 16.64 4.63
N ALA A 121 7.04 16.80 3.59
CA ALA A 121 6.54 15.68 2.78
C ALA A 121 7.62 14.77 2.20
N GLY A 122 8.85 15.28 2.08
CA GLY A 122 10.02 14.54 1.62
C GLY A 122 10.86 13.87 2.70
N ILE A 123 10.56 14.02 4.00
CA ILE A 123 11.37 13.39 5.06
C ILE A 123 11.39 11.86 4.91
N GLY A 124 10.32 11.25 4.36
CA GLY A 124 10.28 9.81 4.10
C GLY A 124 10.86 9.37 2.74
N LEU A 125 11.27 10.28 1.85
CA LEU A 125 11.80 9.93 0.52
C LEU A 125 13.26 9.42 0.53
N PRO A 126 14.18 9.97 1.35
CA PRO A 126 15.52 9.41 1.53
C PRO A 126 15.54 8.19 2.45
N VAL A 127 14.49 7.96 3.24
CA VAL A 127 14.51 6.92 4.27
C VAL A 127 13.97 5.60 3.70
N TYR A 128 14.93 4.80 3.26
CA TYR A 128 14.88 3.34 3.07
C TYR A 128 14.09 2.64 4.21
N PRO A 129 13.67 1.36 4.07
CA PRO A 129 12.88 0.56 5.04
C PRO A 129 13.03 0.86 6.54
N ALA A 130 14.21 1.28 7.01
CA ALA A 130 14.47 1.79 8.36
C ALA A 130 13.36 2.68 8.97
N ALA A 131 12.78 3.64 8.22
CA ALA A 131 11.70 4.52 8.71
C ALA A 131 10.36 3.83 8.93
N PHE A 132 10.09 2.74 8.21
CA PHE A 132 8.88 1.95 8.39
C PHE A 132 9.07 0.87 9.46
N THR A 133 10.32 0.53 9.77
CA THR A 133 10.67 -0.53 10.71
C THR A 133 10.89 -0.02 12.14
N ASP A 134 10.38 1.13 12.57
CA ASP A 134 10.42 1.53 14.00
C ASP A 134 11.80 1.36 14.69
N ARG A 135 12.91 1.45 13.94
CA ARG A 135 14.24 1.06 14.42
C ARG A 135 14.88 2.06 15.38
N GLU A 136 14.28 3.24 15.46
CA GLU A 136 14.68 4.36 16.32
C GLU A 136 13.62 4.65 17.39
N VAL A 137 12.68 3.73 17.65
CA VAL A 137 11.68 3.93 18.71
C VAL A 137 12.39 4.00 20.07
N GLU A 138 12.08 5.07 20.81
CA GLU A 138 12.69 5.40 22.11
C GLU A 138 12.42 4.31 23.17
N ASP A 139 11.27 3.61 23.05
CA ASP A 139 10.95 2.41 23.79
C ASP A 139 10.41 1.31 22.85
N PRO A 140 11.26 0.36 22.42
CA PRO A 140 10.88 -0.66 21.46
C PRO A 140 9.82 -1.63 21.97
N TYR A 141 9.56 -1.68 23.27
CA TYR A 141 8.52 -2.55 23.84
C TYR A 141 7.11 -1.98 23.65
N LEU A 142 6.97 -0.73 23.18
CA LEU A 142 5.67 -0.11 22.91
C LEU A 142 4.93 -0.71 21.71
N SER A 143 5.66 -1.30 20.74
CA SER A 143 5.07 -1.92 19.55
C SER A 143 5.70 -3.27 19.23
N ALA A 144 4.93 -4.17 18.62
CA ALA A 144 5.46 -5.48 18.21
C ALA A 144 6.55 -5.34 17.14
N ALA A 145 6.40 -4.33 16.27
CA ALA A 145 7.41 -3.96 15.28
C ALA A 145 8.69 -3.45 15.96
N GLY A 146 8.58 -2.48 16.88
CA GLY A 146 9.71 -1.94 17.64
C GLY A 146 10.54 -3.06 18.27
N TRP A 147 9.88 -3.97 18.99
CA TRP A 147 10.55 -5.11 19.63
C TRP A 147 11.25 -6.01 18.61
N CYS A 148 10.55 -6.40 17.54
CA CYS A 148 11.14 -7.21 16.48
C CYS A 148 12.37 -6.53 15.86
N ASN A 149 12.39 -5.20 15.79
CA ASN A 149 13.37 -4.47 15.00
C ASN A 149 14.61 -4.07 15.81
N THR A 150 14.52 -4.09 17.14
CA THR A 150 15.63 -3.81 18.07
C THR A 150 16.17 -5.03 18.80
N ARG A 151 15.48 -6.18 18.78
CA ARG A 151 15.97 -7.40 19.45
C ARG A 151 17.31 -7.88 18.86
N PRO A 152 18.15 -8.60 19.64
CA PRO A 152 19.30 -9.32 19.11
C PRO A 152 18.87 -10.34 18.05
N GLN A 153 19.50 -10.33 16.88
CA GLN A 153 19.16 -11.26 15.79
C GLN A 153 19.62 -12.70 16.06
N ASP A 154 20.59 -12.87 16.96
CA ASP A 154 21.12 -14.18 17.37
C ASP A 154 20.09 -14.98 18.21
N ASP A 155 19.01 -14.34 18.68
CA ASP A 155 17.91 -15.00 19.39
C ASP A 155 16.93 -15.75 18.46
N GLY A 156 17.24 -15.81 17.17
CA GLY A 156 16.47 -16.52 16.15
C GLY A 156 15.45 -15.66 15.40
N LEU A 157 14.89 -16.25 14.35
CA LEU A 157 13.89 -15.61 13.49
C LEU A 157 12.54 -15.52 14.21
N VAL A 158 11.76 -14.48 13.89
CA VAL A 158 10.38 -14.33 14.36
C VAL A 158 9.43 -14.74 13.25
N LEU A 159 8.65 -15.81 13.46
CA LEU A 159 7.57 -16.19 12.58
C LEU A 159 6.35 -15.30 12.82
N LEU A 160 5.90 -14.58 11.79
CA LEU A 160 4.69 -13.79 11.81
C LEU A 160 3.48 -14.67 11.46
N VAL A 161 2.52 -14.79 12.37
CA VAL A 161 1.30 -15.59 12.20
C VAL A 161 0.09 -14.66 12.19
N GLY A 162 -0.72 -14.75 11.14
CA GLY A 162 -1.81 -13.81 10.90
C GLY A 162 -1.32 -12.42 10.49
N ASP A 163 -0.05 -12.25 10.13
CA ASP A 163 0.47 -10.98 9.63
C ASP A 163 1.34 -11.21 8.39
N SER A 164 0.99 -10.54 7.30
CA SER A 164 1.71 -10.61 6.02
C SER A 164 2.23 -9.24 5.59
N THR A 165 2.43 -8.32 6.54
CA THR A 165 2.94 -6.96 6.29
C THR A 165 4.40 -6.80 6.76
N PRO A 166 5.38 -7.44 6.08
CA PRO A 166 6.79 -7.40 6.50
C PRO A 166 7.40 -6.00 6.42
N LEU A 167 6.73 -5.05 5.75
CA LEU A 167 7.23 -3.69 5.55
C LEU A 167 7.58 -2.98 6.87
N TYR A 168 6.88 -3.31 7.95
CA TYR A 168 7.09 -2.73 9.28
C TYR A 168 8.08 -3.50 10.13
N PHE A 169 8.61 -4.62 9.62
CA PHE A 169 9.54 -5.47 10.32
C PHE A 169 10.91 -5.43 9.62
N GLY A 170 11.96 -5.19 10.39
CA GLY A 170 13.33 -5.29 9.97
C GLY A 170 13.74 -6.74 9.67
N PRO A 171 15.01 -6.96 9.29
CA PRO A 171 15.52 -8.30 9.04
C PRO A 171 15.37 -9.20 10.27
N GLY A 172 15.23 -10.50 10.02
CA GLY A 172 15.05 -11.51 11.06
C GLY A 172 13.60 -11.90 11.31
N VAL A 173 12.69 -11.63 10.38
CA VAL A 173 11.32 -12.16 10.41
C VAL A 173 11.10 -13.15 9.27
N VAL A 174 10.27 -14.15 9.53
CA VAL A 174 9.72 -15.09 8.55
C VAL A 174 8.22 -14.84 8.52
N TYR A 175 7.64 -14.74 7.33
CA TYR A 175 6.21 -14.59 7.16
C TYR A 175 5.80 -15.35 5.91
N HIS A 176 4.51 -15.60 5.78
CA HIS A 176 3.94 -16.17 4.59
C HIS A 176 2.69 -15.36 4.22
N THR A 177 2.39 -15.27 2.92
CA THR A 177 1.11 -14.72 2.47
C THR A 177 0.04 -15.82 2.49
N THR A 178 -1.19 -15.47 2.15
CA THR A 178 -2.30 -16.42 1.96
C THR A 178 -2.10 -17.38 0.77
N TYR A 179 -1.07 -17.15 -0.05
CA TYR A 179 -0.75 -17.96 -1.22
C TYR A 179 0.49 -18.84 -1.04
N ASP A 180 1.21 -18.65 0.06
CA ASP A 180 2.41 -19.40 0.39
C ASP A 180 2.06 -20.53 1.37
N THR A 181 2.88 -21.57 1.39
CA THR A 181 2.75 -22.63 2.39
C THR A 181 3.09 -22.11 3.78
N SER A 182 2.28 -22.46 4.79
CA SER A 182 2.51 -22.07 6.18
C SER A 182 3.52 -23.02 6.85
N PRO A 183 4.69 -22.53 7.33
CA PRO A 183 5.64 -23.38 8.07
C PRO A 183 5.04 -23.98 9.33
N LEU A 184 4.18 -23.22 10.02
CA LEU A 184 3.45 -23.70 11.19
C LEU A 184 2.34 -24.68 10.79
N GLY A 185 1.62 -24.40 9.70
CA GLY A 185 0.56 -25.28 9.19
C GLY A 185 1.08 -26.67 8.79
N GLU A 186 2.23 -26.76 8.13
CA GLU A 186 2.88 -28.05 7.81
C GLU A 186 3.16 -28.87 9.07
N LEU A 187 3.78 -28.25 10.08
CA LEU A 187 4.11 -28.94 11.33
C LEU A 187 2.87 -29.33 12.14
N LEU A 188 1.82 -28.51 12.13
CA LEU A 188 0.55 -28.83 12.76
C LEU A 188 -0.13 -30.04 12.10
N ARG A 189 0.01 -30.20 10.78
CA ARG A 189 -0.49 -31.39 10.04
C ARG A 189 0.31 -32.64 10.32
N GLU A 190 1.63 -32.53 10.40
CA GLU A 190 2.54 -33.67 10.57
C GLU A 190 2.50 -34.22 12.00
N THR A 191 2.49 -33.34 13.01
CA THR A 191 2.53 -33.71 14.42
C THR A 191 1.44 -32.98 15.22
N PRO A 192 0.15 -33.28 14.96
CA PRO A 192 -0.94 -32.63 15.66
C PRO A 192 -0.86 -32.92 17.16
N ALA A 193 -1.08 -31.89 17.98
CA ALA A 193 -1.06 -31.95 19.45
C ALA A 193 0.28 -32.27 20.12
N ASP A 194 1.40 -32.29 19.38
CA ASP A 194 2.75 -32.30 19.99
C ASP A 194 3.40 -30.93 19.83
N ALA A 195 3.08 -30.02 20.76
CA ALA A 195 3.63 -28.66 20.77
C ALA A 195 5.16 -28.65 20.81
N ALA A 196 5.77 -29.65 21.47
CA ALA A 196 7.22 -29.76 21.55
C ALA A 196 7.84 -30.19 20.19
N ALA A 197 7.20 -31.08 19.45
CA ALA A 197 7.62 -31.44 18.09
C ALA A 197 7.47 -30.27 17.11
N ILE A 198 6.35 -29.54 17.18
CA ILE A 198 6.12 -28.34 16.37
C ILE A 198 7.20 -27.29 16.69
N ALA A 199 7.47 -27.01 17.97
CA ALA A 199 8.51 -26.07 18.37
C ALA A 199 9.91 -26.51 17.90
N ARG A 200 10.24 -27.81 17.96
CA ARG A 200 11.49 -28.35 17.39
C ARG A 200 11.56 -28.15 15.87
N GLY A 201 10.47 -28.40 15.15
CA GLY A 201 10.39 -28.21 13.70
C GLY A 201 10.62 -26.76 13.29
N LEU A 202 9.99 -25.82 13.99
CA LEU A 202 10.20 -24.39 13.78
C LEU A 202 11.65 -23.97 14.10
N ARG A 203 12.21 -24.47 15.21
CA ARG A 203 13.60 -24.21 15.58
C ARG A 203 14.61 -24.75 14.56
N ALA A 204 14.33 -25.91 13.95
CA ALA A 204 15.16 -26.46 12.88
C ALA A 204 15.22 -25.54 11.64
N GLN A 205 14.23 -24.66 11.48
CA GLN A 205 14.20 -23.61 10.45
C GLN A 205 14.83 -22.29 10.91
N GLY A 206 15.43 -22.25 12.11
CA GLY A 206 16.02 -21.05 12.71
C GLY A 206 15.01 -20.10 13.37
N ILE A 207 13.76 -20.51 13.52
CA ILE A 207 12.71 -19.72 14.16
C ILE A 207 12.82 -19.89 15.67
N GLY A 208 13.00 -18.79 16.40
CA GLY A 208 13.06 -18.75 17.87
C GLY A 208 11.79 -18.17 18.51
N TRP A 209 10.97 -17.48 17.72
CA TRP A 209 9.84 -16.71 18.21
C TRP A 209 8.64 -16.82 17.28
N VAL A 210 7.43 -16.77 17.84
CA VAL A 210 6.18 -16.71 17.09
C VAL A 210 5.41 -15.46 17.51
N LEU A 211 5.26 -14.51 16.59
CA LEU A 211 4.46 -13.30 16.79
C LEU A 211 3.09 -13.49 16.13
N VAL A 212 2.04 -13.43 16.94
CA VAL A 212 0.68 -13.71 16.50
C VAL A 212 -0.14 -12.44 16.46
N ASN A 213 -0.78 -12.15 15.32
CA ASN A 213 -1.87 -11.19 15.21
C ASN A 213 -3.21 -11.94 15.27
N ASP A 214 -3.78 -12.06 16.47
CA ASP A 214 -4.97 -12.86 16.72
C ASP A 214 -6.19 -12.35 15.95
N SER A 215 -6.32 -11.04 15.81
CA SER A 215 -7.47 -10.44 15.14
C SER A 215 -7.48 -10.69 13.64
N GLU A 216 -6.29 -10.64 13.02
CA GLU A 216 -6.14 -10.85 11.60
C GLU A 216 -6.14 -12.33 11.24
N LEU A 217 -5.55 -13.19 12.08
CA LEU A 217 -5.70 -14.64 11.97
C LEU A 217 -7.18 -15.06 11.96
N ARG A 218 -7.98 -14.54 12.91
CA ARG A 218 -9.42 -14.79 12.95
C ARG A 218 -10.12 -14.33 11.67
N ARG A 219 -9.81 -13.13 11.19
CA ARG A 219 -10.40 -12.56 9.97
C ARG A 219 -10.06 -13.39 8.72
N LEU A 220 -8.79 -13.80 8.57
CA LEU A 220 -8.31 -14.58 7.44
C LEU A 220 -8.85 -16.00 7.46
N HIS A 221 -8.89 -16.64 8.63
CA HIS A 221 -9.46 -17.98 8.78
C HIS A 221 -10.96 -18.00 8.49
N GLN A 222 -11.74 -17.05 9.04
CA GLN A 222 -13.18 -16.93 8.77
C GLN A 222 -13.51 -16.70 7.29
N SER A 223 -12.60 -16.08 6.54
CA SER A 223 -12.78 -15.82 5.11
C SER A 223 -12.24 -16.95 4.22
N GLY A 224 -11.68 -18.01 4.80
CA GLY A 224 -11.15 -19.18 4.07
C GLY A 224 -9.85 -18.90 3.32
N TRP A 225 -9.14 -17.82 3.66
CA TRP A 225 -7.90 -17.41 2.98
C TRP A 225 -6.63 -17.78 3.76
N TYR A 226 -6.75 -18.28 4.99
CA TYR A 226 -5.59 -18.74 5.76
C TYR A 226 -5.40 -20.26 5.66
N ASP A 227 -4.25 -20.76 6.12
CA ASP A 227 -4.03 -22.20 6.25
C ASP A 227 -5.11 -22.80 7.16
N PRO A 228 -5.86 -23.83 6.71
CA PRO A 228 -7.00 -24.37 7.44
C PRO A 228 -6.63 -25.02 8.78
N ASP A 229 -5.39 -25.49 8.93
CA ASP A 229 -4.91 -26.16 10.15
C ASP A 229 -4.37 -25.16 11.19
N VAL A 230 -4.06 -23.93 10.76
CA VAL A 230 -3.65 -22.83 11.64
C VAL A 230 -4.89 -22.03 12.03
N THR A 231 -5.58 -22.51 13.05
CA THR A 231 -6.77 -21.88 13.62
C THR A 231 -6.41 -21.08 14.88
N PRO A 232 -7.23 -20.12 15.32
CA PRO A 232 -7.04 -19.45 16.60
C PRO A 232 -6.96 -20.42 17.79
N ASP A 233 -7.68 -21.55 17.71
CA ASP A 233 -7.74 -22.53 18.80
C ASP A 233 -6.55 -23.49 18.78
N SER A 234 -6.12 -23.96 17.61
CA SER A 234 -4.89 -24.76 17.47
C SER A 234 -3.66 -23.94 17.84
N LEU A 235 -3.65 -22.65 17.50
CA LEU A 235 -2.58 -21.75 17.89
C LEU A 235 -2.58 -21.50 19.39
N ARG A 236 -3.74 -21.23 20.02
CA ARG A 236 -3.84 -21.10 21.48
C ARG A 236 -3.35 -22.35 22.20
N ALA A 237 -3.83 -23.53 21.80
CA ALA A 237 -3.41 -24.80 22.39
C ALA A 237 -1.89 -24.98 22.30
N PHE A 238 -1.33 -24.76 21.10
CA PHE A 238 0.12 -24.80 20.88
C PHE A 238 0.88 -23.82 21.77
N THR A 239 0.42 -22.58 21.90
CA THR A 239 1.13 -21.55 22.68
C THR A 239 0.98 -21.74 24.18
N ASP A 240 -0.17 -22.21 24.66
CA ASP A 240 -0.43 -22.48 26.06
C ASP A 240 0.46 -23.64 26.57
N ASP A 241 0.63 -24.69 25.75
CA ASP A 241 1.54 -25.81 26.05
C ASP A 241 3.02 -25.37 26.15
N LEU A 242 3.38 -24.25 25.52
CA LEU A 242 4.72 -23.65 25.60
C LEU A 242 4.90 -22.67 26.77
N GLY A 243 3.89 -22.52 27.63
CA GLY A 243 3.92 -21.58 28.77
C GLY A 243 3.25 -20.23 28.49
N GLY A 244 2.58 -20.08 27.35
CA GLY A 244 1.79 -18.90 27.01
C GLY A 244 2.59 -17.74 26.40
N ALA A 245 1.95 -16.58 26.34
CA ALA A 245 2.56 -15.37 25.78
C ALA A 245 3.63 -14.80 26.72
N GLU A 246 4.84 -14.58 26.19
CA GLU A 246 5.90 -13.85 26.89
C GLU A 246 5.64 -12.34 26.86
N MET A 247 5.05 -11.84 25.77
CA MET A 247 4.70 -10.43 25.62
C MET A 247 3.36 -10.27 24.92
N VAL A 248 2.61 -9.23 25.30
CA VAL A 248 1.30 -8.91 24.74
C VAL A 248 1.21 -7.42 24.45
N TRP A 249 0.76 -7.07 23.25
CA TRP A 249 0.38 -5.71 22.85
C TRP A 249 -1.12 -5.67 22.62
N PRO A 250 -1.93 -5.35 23.65
CA PRO A 250 -3.39 -5.41 23.57
C PRO A 250 -3.97 -4.48 22.49
N ASP A 251 -3.40 -3.28 22.36
CA ASP A 251 -3.85 -2.28 21.39
C ASP A 251 -3.59 -2.71 19.94
N GLU A 252 -2.52 -3.48 19.70
CA GLU A 252 -2.22 -4.08 18.41
C GLU A 252 -2.89 -5.44 18.20
N ARG A 253 -3.51 -6.00 19.26
CA ARG A 253 -4.06 -7.37 19.28
C ARG A 253 -3.03 -8.42 18.89
N ARG A 254 -1.79 -8.21 19.33
CA ARG A 254 -0.66 -9.08 19.08
C ARG A 254 -0.11 -9.67 20.37
N TYR A 255 0.45 -10.86 20.27
CA TYR A 255 1.23 -11.47 21.35
C TYR A 255 2.39 -12.27 20.80
N LEU A 256 3.45 -12.38 21.59
CA LEU A 256 4.71 -13.03 21.24
C LEU A 256 4.92 -14.23 22.14
N VAL A 257 5.35 -15.34 21.54
CA VAL A 257 5.68 -16.58 22.23
C VAL A 257 7.11 -16.97 21.89
N ARG A 258 7.88 -17.33 22.91
CA ARG A 258 9.23 -17.84 22.75
C ARG A 258 9.22 -19.34 22.58
N LEU A 259 9.97 -19.82 21.60
CA LEU A 259 10.25 -21.25 21.48
C LEU A 259 11.44 -21.56 22.39
N ALA A 260 11.17 -22.10 23.59
CA ALA A 260 12.21 -22.41 24.58
C ALA A 260 13.36 -23.22 23.95
N PRO A 261 14.64 -22.89 24.28
CA PRO A 261 15.78 -23.62 23.75
C PRO A 261 15.79 -25.08 24.23
N GLU A 262 16.35 -25.97 23.40
CA GLU A 262 16.43 -27.40 23.73
C GLU A 262 17.13 -27.61 25.08
N GLY A 263 16.45 -28.27 26.02
CA GLY A 263 17.01 -28.64 27.33
C GLY A 263 16.66 -27.74 28.51
N THR A 264 15.76 -26.77 28.34
CA THR A 264 15.17 -26.05 29.49
C THR A 264 13.86 -26.74 29.88
N PRO A 265 13.73 -27.28 31.10
CA PRO A 265 12.52 -27.95 31.56
C PRO A 265 11.33 -27.00 31.71
#